data_AF-X1FRF1-F1
#
_entry.id   AF-X1FRF1-F1
#
_cell.length_a   1.000
_cell.length_b   1.000
_cell.length_c   1.000
_cell.angle_alpha   90.00
_cell.angle_beta   90.00
_cell.angle_gamma   90.00
#
_symmetry.space_group_name_H-M   'P 1'
#
loop_
_entity.id
_entity.type
_entity.pdbx_description
1 polymer ?
#
loop_
_entity_poly.entity_id
_entity_poly.type
_entity_poly.pdbx_seq_one_letter_code
_entity_poly.pdbx_strand_id
1 'polypeptide(L)'
;MDVEPFKLLSQWEAMGYRMESIVEVPGSISHRGGIIDIYPPTSNLPARLEFFGNTVDGIRLFDPANQRSLRAVSSIAISPATELLTPLLSSQLELESILSSIDLTGCNTEVSQQFQQELAMLLNKQRPG
;
A
#
# COMPACT_ATOMS: atom_id res chain seq x y z
N MET A 1 -3.68 -11.34 20.62
CA MET A 1 -3.56 -11.97 19.28
C MET A 1 -2.10 -11.93 18.94
N ASP A 2 -1.51 -13.08 18.61
CA ASP A 2 -0.10 -13.16 18.24
C ASP A 2 0.07 -12.96 16.73
N VAL A 3 0.75 -11.89 16.36
CA VAL A 3 1.06 -11.50 15.00
C VAL A 3 2.47 -10.90 14.97
N GLU A 4 3.30 -11.42 14.08
CA GLU A 4 4.65 -10.90 13.85
C GLU A 4 4.58 -9.50 13.20
N PRO A 5 5.20 -8.46 13.81
CA PRO A 5 5.16 -7.09 13.29
C PRO A 5 5.66 -6.99 11.84
N PHE A 6 6.77 -7.66 11.53
CA PHE A 6 7.35 -7.65 10.18
C PHE A 6 6.43 -8.25 9.12
N LYS A 7 5.63 -9.27 9.48
CA LYS A 7 4.66 -9.86 8.58
C LYS A 7 3.55 -8.87 8.21
N LEU A 8 3.08 -8.08 9.18
CA LEU A 8 2.10 -7.02 8.92
C LEU A 8 2.68 -5.93 8.04
N LEU A 9 3.92 -5.49 8.31
CA LEU A 9 4.57 -4.46 7.50
C LEU A 9 4.67 -4.89 6.03
N SER A 10 5.14 -6.11 5.76
CA SER A 10 5.20 -6.63 4.39
C SER A 10 3.82 -6.75 3.73
N GLN A 11 2.79 -7.15 4.49
CA GLN A 11 1.42 -7.19 3.98
C GLN A 11 0.90 -5.78 3.64
N TRP A 12 1.19 -4.79 4.47
CA TRP A 12 0.74 -3.42 4.24
C TRP A 12 1.52 -2.73 3.12
N GLU A 13 2.82 -2.97 2.97
CA GLU A 13 3.56 -2.53 1.78
C GLU A 13 2.97 -3.14 0.50
N ALA A 14 2.59 -4.42 0.53
CA ALA A 14 1.90 -5.07 -0.57
C ALA A 14 0.52 -4.44 -0.83
N MET A 15 -0.17 -3.97 0.22
CA MET A 15 -1.41 -3.19 0.11
C MET A 15 -1.20 -1.73 -0.36
N GLY A 16 0.04 -1.34 -0.69
CA GLY A 16 0.38 -0.02 -1.25
C GLY A 16 0.80 1.03 -0.22
N TYR A 17 0.96 0.64 1.06
CA TYR A 17 1.42 1.58 2.08
C TYR A 17 2.91 1.90 1.92
N ARG A 18 3.28 3.16 2.14
CA ARG A 18 4.68 3.60 2.09
C ARG A 18 5.29 3.61 3.49
N MET A 19 6.47 3.01 3.61
CA MET A 19 7.29 3.13 4.82
C MET A 19 7.90 4.54 4.90
N GLU A 20 7.59 5.23 5.99
CA GLU A 20 8.06 6.58 6.30
C GLU A 20 8.73 6.60 7.67
N SER A 21 9.50 7.66 7.95
CA SER A 21 10.08 7.86 9.29
C SER A 21 9.02 8.28 10.33
N ILE A 22 7.99 8.99 9.88
CA ILE A 22 6.86 9.47 10.68
C ILE A 22 5.57 9.41 9.85
N VAL A 23 4.46 9.10 10.52
CA VAL A 23 3.16 8.96 9.88
C VAL A 23 2.38 10.27 10.04
N GLU A 24 2.24 11.00 8.93
CA GLU A 24 1.51 12.28 8.88
C GLU A 24 0.37 12.27 7.86
N VAL A 25 0.49 11.46 6.80
CA VAL A 25 -0.46 11.42 5.68
C VAL A 25 -1.07 10.04 5.49
N PRO A 26 -2.31 9.92 4.98
CA PRO A 26 -2.91 8.63 4.68
C PRO A 26 -2.08 7.81 3.69
N GLY A 27 -2.10 6.48 3.85
CA GLY A 27 -1.29 5.54 3.08
C GLY A 27 0.17 5.42 3.54
N SER A 28 0.53 5.99 4.70
CA SER A 28 1.86 5.83 5.30
C SER A 28 1.85 4.87 6.49
N ILE A 29 2.99 4.20 6.69
CA ILE A 29 3.31 3.37 7.85
C ILE A 29 4.70 3.75 8.38
N SER A 30 4.94 3.57 9.68
CA SER A 30 6.29 3.66 10.25
C SER A 30 6.48 2.58 11.31
N HIS A 31 7.71 2.14 11.51
CA HIS A 31 8.04 1.11 12.50
C HIS A 31 9.23 1.55 13.34
N ARG A 32 9.08 1.51 14.67
CA ARG A 32 10.16 1.81 15.62
C ARG A 32 10.04 0.95 16.87
N GLY A 33 11.03 0.08 17.10
CA GLY A 33 11.03 -0.82 18.25
C GLY A 33 9.76 -1.66 18.31
N GLY A 34 9.02 -1.59 19.42
CA GLY A 34 7.73 -2.27 19.59
C GLY A 34 6.53 -1.47 19.10
N ILE A 35 6.68 -0.47 18.23
CA ILE A 35 5.57 0.38 17.80
C ILE A 35 5.48 0.38 16.27
N ILE A 36 4.27 0.18 15.76
CA ILE A 36 3.94 0.46 14.36
C ILE A 36 2.88 1.56 14.31
N ASP A 37 3.15 2.64 13.59
CA ASP A 37 2.13 3.63 13.24
C ASP A 37 1.61 3.35 11.83
N ILE A 38 0.30 3.52 11.61
CA ILE A 38 -0.35 3.35 10.31
C ILE A 38 -1.45 4.38 10.13
N TYR A 39 -1.58 4.93 8.92
CA TYR A 39 -2.68 5.81 8.55
C TYR A 39 -3.50 5.23 7.39
N PRO A 40 -4.58 4.48 7.65
CA PRO A 40 -5.44 3.98 6.60
C PRO A 40 -6.16 5.13 5.85
N PRO A 41 -6.25 5.09 4.51
CA PRO A 41 -6.95 6.11 3.72
C PRO A 41 -8.44 6.28 4.07
N THR A 42 -9.05 5.22 4.57
CA THR A 42 -10.46 5.18 4.98
C THR A 42 -10.68 5.58 6.44
N SER A 43 -9.60 5.84 7.19
CA SER A 43 -9.66 6.28 8.58
C SER A 43 -9.49 7.79 8.69
N ASN A 44 -10.18 8.40 9.66
CA ASN A 44 -10.05 9.84 9.92
C ASN A 44 -8.74 10.22 10.66
N LEU A 45 -8.13 9.26 11.35
CA LEU A 45 -6.93 9.45 12.17
C LEU A 45 -6.02 8.24 12.02
N PRO A 46 -4.69 8.41 12.12
CA PRO A 46 -3.75 7.31 12.19
C PRO A 46 -3.86 6.57 13.53
N ALA A 47 -3.41 5.32 13.54
CA ALA A 47 -3.31 4.50 14.73
C ALA A 47 -1.88 4.08 15.00
N ARG A 48 -1.57 4.02 16.29
CA ARG A 48 -0.36 3.47 16.88
C ARG A 48 -0.68 2.10 17.46
N LEU A 49 -0.03 1.07 16.94
CA LEU A 49 -0.06 -0.28 17.47
C LEU A 49 1.17 -0.46 18.36
N GLU A 50 0.94 -0.73 19.63
CA GLU A 50 1.97 -1.01 20.63
C GLU A 50 2.09 -2.53 20.77
N PHE A 51 3.30 -3.06 20.57
CA PHE A 51 3.61 -4.48 20.59
C PHE A 51 4.47 -4.83 21.80
N PHE A 52 4.16 -5.99 22.39
CA PHE A 52 5.02 -6.71 23.31
C PHE A 52 5.41 -8.05 22.68
N GLY A 53 6.59 -8.10 22.08
CA GLY A 53 7.00 -9.22 21.22
C GLY A 53 6.10 -9.31 19.98
N ASN A 54 5.39 -10.42 19.83
CA ASN A 54 4.44 -10.64 18.73
C ASN A 54 2.99 -10.35 19.14
N THR A 55 2.74 -9.79 20.32
CA THR A 55 1.38 -9.51 20.78
C THR A 55 1.11 -8.03 20.70
N VAL A 56 -0.01 -7.63 20.08
CA VAL A 56 -0.49 -6.24 20.18
C VAL A 56 -1.03 -6.01 21.59
N ASP A 57 -0.36 -5.16 22.34
CA ASP A 57 -0.70 -4.76 23.72
C ASP A 57 -1.74 -3.64 23.72
N GLY A 58 -1.67 -2.72 22.74
CA GLY A 58 -2.60 -1.60 22.65
C GLY A 58 -2.71 -0.99 21.27
N ILE A 59 -3.86 -0.35 21.00
CA ILE A 59 -4.09 0.45 19.80
C ILE A 59 -4.58 1.84 20.23
N ARG A 60 -3.90 2.88 19.77
CA ARG A 60 -4.22 4.28 20.09
C ARG A 60 -4.32 5.11 18.83
N LEU A 61 -5.42 5.85 18.66
CA LEU A 61 -5.47 6.90 17.66
C LEU A 61 -4.61 8.07 18.10
N PHE A 62 -3.95 8.75 17.16
CA PHE A 62 -3.11 9.92 17.45
C PHE A 62 -3.33 11.03 16.44
N ASP A 63 -2.94 12.25 16.79
CA ASP A 63 -2.99 13.41 15.90
C ASP A 63 -1.74 13.41 15.00
N PRO A 64 -1.89 13.32 13.66
CA PRO A 64 -0.75 13.24 12.75
C PRO A 64 0.12 14.51 12.76
N ALA A 65 -0.40 15.68 13.10
CA ALA A 65 0.35 16.93 13.05
C ALA A 65 1.33 17.09 14.23
N ASN A 66 1.01 16.50 15.38
CA ASN A 66 1.82 16.65 16.59
C ASN A 66 2.22 15.32 17.25
N GLN A 67 1.81 14.18 16.67
CA GLN A 67 2.15 12.83 17.10
C GLN A 67 1.68 12.46 18.51
N ARG A 68 0.72 13.20 19.06
CA ARG A 68 0.17 12.95 20.40
C ARG A 68 -0.99 11.97 20.34
N SER A 69 -0.97 10.99 21.24
CA SER A 69 -2.09 10.09 21.46
C SER A 69 -3.36 10.85 21.81
N LEU A 70 -4.48 10.40 21.24
CA LEU A 70 -5.82 10.93 21.48
C LEU A 70 -6.65 9.97 22.33
N ARG A 71 -6.98 8.78 21.80
CA ARG A 71 -7.81 7.78 22.50
C ARG A 71 -7.41 6.36 22.14
N ALA A 72 -7.61 5.44 23.08
CA ALA A 72 -7.47 4.00 22.82
C ALA A 72 -8.69 3.47 22.05
N VAL A 73 -8.46 2.46 21.22
CA VAL A 73 -9.50 1.74 20.47
C VAL A 73 -9.27 0.23 20.58
N SER A 74 -10.34 -0.55 20.47
CA SER A 74 -10.27 -2.02 20.54
C SER A 74 -9.85 -2.66 19.22
N SER A 75 -10.06 -1.97 18.10
CA SER A 75 -9.67 -2.43 16.77
C SER A 75 -9.51 -1.26 15.80
N ILE A 76 -8.82 -1.52 14.68
CA ILE A 76 -8.78 -0.63 13.53
C ILE A 76 -8.91 -1.44 12.25
N ALA A 77 -9.64 -0.92 11.27
CA ALA A 77 -9.72 -1.50 9.93
C ALA A 77 -8.62 -0.90 9.05
N ILE A 78 -7.88 -1.77 8.36
CA ILE A 78 -6.78 -1.38 7.49
C ILE A 78 -7.21 -1.72 6.06
N SER A 79 -7.61 -0.70 5.31
CA SER A 79 -7.95 -0.83 3.89
C SER A 79 -6.68 -0.74 3.03
N PRO A 80 -6.68 -1.24 1.79
CA PRO A 80 -5.58 -0.95 0.87
C PRO A 80 -5.31 0.55 0.71
N ALA A 81 -4.03 0.91 0.56
CA ALA A 81 -3.60 2.28 0.29
C ALA A 81 -3.67 2.64 -1.20
N THR A 82 -3.69 1.64 -2.07
CA THR A 82 -3.82 1.78 -3.52
C THR A 82 -4.90 0.85 -4.07
N GLU A 83 -5.57 1.28 -5.14
CA GLU A 83 -6.58 0.47 -5.85
C GLU A 83 -5.94 -0.73 -6.58
N LEU A 84 -4.67 -0.58 -6.97
CA LEU A 84 -3.83 -1.67 -7.43
C LEU A 84 -3.15 -2.30 -6.22
N LEU A 85 -3.59 -3.49 -5.83
CA LEU A 85 -2.82 -4.32 -4.90
C LEU A 85 -1.57 -4.76 -5.65
N THR A 86 -0.41 -4.22 -5.28
CA THR A 86 0.90 -4.58 -5.82
C THR A 86 1.20 -6.10 -5.83
N PRO A 87 0.69 -6.95 -4.91
CA PRO A 87 0.85 -8.39 -4.99
C PRO A 87 -0.06 -9.06 -6.05
N LEU A 88 -1.07 -8.39 -6.62
CA LEU A 88 -1.81 -8.91 -7.78
C LEU A 88 -0.99 -8.84 -9.08
N LEU A 89 0.14 -8.12 -9.07
CA LEU A 89 1.08 -8.06 -10.19
C LEU A 89 2.28 -8.99 -9.98
N SER A 90 2.18 -9.92 -9.01
CA SER A 90 3.32 -10.72 -8.53
C SER A 90 3.86 -11.74 -9.54
N SER A 91 3.28 -11.86 -10.74
CA SER A 91 3.99 -12.40 -11.88
C SER A 91 3.92 -11.43 -13.08
N GLN A 92 5.10 -11.05 -13.59
CA GLN A 92 5.23 -10.32 -14.84
C GLN A 92 4.49 -11.03 -16.00
N LEU A 93 4.44 -12.37 -15.94
CA LEU A 93 3.76 -13.22 -16.91
C LEU A 93 2.22 -13.05 -16.89
N GLU A 94 1.59 -12.94 -15.71
CA GLU A 94 0.13 -12.67 -15.63
C GLU A 94 -0.20 -11.27 -16.13
N LEU A 95 0.65 -10.30 -15.80
CA LEU A 95 0.54 -8.93 -16.30
C LEU A 95 0.62 -8.87 -17.82
N GLU A 96 1.63 -9.53 -18.41
CA GLU A 96 1.79 -9.64 -19.86
C GLU A 96 0.58 -10.34 -20.51
N SER A 97 0.05 -11.40 -19.89
CA SER A 97 -1.14 -12.09 -20.38
C SER A 97 -2.39 -11.21 -20.34
N ILE A 98 -2.59 -10.42 -19.29
CA ILE A 98 -3.75 -9.52 -19.17
C ILE A 98 -3.62 -8.37 -20.17
N LEU A 99 -2.46 -7.72 -20.23
CA LEU A 99 -2.19 -6.58 -21.11
C LEU A 99 -2.29 -6.97 -22.59
N SER A 100 -1.81 -8.15 -22.97
CA SER A 100 -1.92 -8.66 -24.35
C SER A 100 -3.35 -9.04 -24.76
N SER A 101 -4.26 -9.23 -23.79
CA SER A 101 -5.67 -9.52 -24.03
C SER A 101 -6.55 -8.27 -24.23
N ILE A 102 -6.01 -7.08 -24.03
CA ILE A 102 -6.73 -5.82 -24.24
C ILE A 102 -7.07 -5.67 -25.72
N ASP A 103 -8.36 -5.62 -26.02
CA ASP A 103 -8.87 -5.43 -27.37
C ASP A 103 -8.71 -3.96 -27.81
N LEU A 104 -7.81 -3.74 -28.78
CA LEU A 104 -7.55 -2.44 -29.39
C LEU A 104 -8.20 -2.29 -30.77
N THR A 105 -9.05 -3.23 -31.19
CA THR A 105 -9.63 -3.23 -32.54
C THR A 105 -10.55 -2.02 -32.79
N GLY A 106 -11.09 -1.42 -31.73
CA GLY A 106 -11.87 -0.18 -31.79
C GLY A 106 -11.04 1.12 -31.81
N CYS A 107 -9.73 1.04 -31.63
CA CYS A 107 -8.84 2.20 -31.61
C CYS A 107 -8.31 2.53 -33.02
N ASN A 108 -8.05 3.81 -33.29
CA ASN A 108 -7.37 4.19 -34.52
C ASN A 108 -5.91 3.67 -34.51
N THR A 109 -5.31 3.55 -35.70
CA THR A 109 -3.99 2.93 -35.86
C THR A 109 -2.90 3.61 -35.02
N GLU A 110 -2.95 4.93 -34.89
CA GLU A 110 -1.97 5.71 -34.11
C GLU A 110 -2.08 5.43 -32.61
N VAL A 111 -3.30 5.41 -32.05
CA VAL A 111 -3.52 5.13 -30.62
C VAL A 111 -3.13 3.68 -30.29
N SER A 112 -3.47 2.72 -31.15
CA SER A 112 -3.09 1.31 -30.95
C SER A 112 -1.57 1.13 -30.98
N GLN A 113 -0.88 1.78 -31.92
CA GLN A 113 0.58 1.72 -32.03
C GLN A 113 1.27 2.40 -30.84
N GLN A 114 0.77 3.57 -30.43
CA GLN A 114 1.30 4.30 -29.27
C GLN A 114 1.13 3.48 -27.99
N PHE A 115 -0.05 2.92 -27.75
CA PHE A 115 -0.32 2.09 -26.59
C PHE A 115 0.58 0.84 -26.55
N GLN A 116 0.79 0.18 -27.69
CA GLN A 116 1.73 -0.96 -27.78
C GLN A 116 3.18 -0.55 -27.47
N GLN A 117 3.62 0.63 -27.92
CA GLN A 117 4.96 1.14 -27.60
C GLN A 117 5.11 1.46 -26.11
N GLU A 118 4.14 2.14 -25.51
CA GLU A 118 4.17 2.49 -24.08
C GLU A 118 4.13 1.24 -23.19
N LEU A 119 3.32 0.24 -23.53
CA LEU A 119 3.32 -1.04 -22.83
C LEU A 119 4.68 -1.75 -22.92
N ALA A 120 5.32 -1.76 -24.09
CA ALA A 120 6.65 -2.34 -24.26
C ALA A 120 7.72 -1.61 -23.43
N MET A 121 7.60 -0.27 -23.29
CA MET A 121 8.48 0.51 -22.41
C MET A 121 8.25 0.17 -20.94
N LEU A 122 6.99 0.10 -20.50
CA LEU A 122 6.63 -0.22 -19.12
C LEU A 122 7.09 -1.63 -18.70
N LEU A 123 6.89 -2.64 -19.54
CA LEU A 123 7.38 -4.01 -19.30
C LEU A 123 8.91 -4.06 -19.20
N ASN A 124 9.61 -3.20 -19.94
CA ASN A 124 11.06 -3.03 -19.86
C ASN A 124 11.52 -2.06 -18.74
N LYS A 125 10.62 -1.65 -17.83
CA LYS A 125 10.88 -0.70 -16.73
C LYS A 125 11.39 0.67 -17.20
N GLN A 126 11.05 1.06 -18.42
CA GLN A 126 11.34 2.37 -18.99
C GLN A 126 10.12 3.29 -18.81
N ARG A 127 10.35 4.60 -18.70
CA ARG A 127 9.24 5.57 -18.65
C ARG A 127 8.65 5.76 -20.05
N PRO A 128 7.32 5.62 -20.23
CA PRO A 128 6.64 6.10 -21.42
C PRO A 128 6.73 7.63 -21.52
N GLY A 129 6.59 8.14 -22.74
CA GLY A 129 6.73 9.56 -23.11
C GLY A 129 5.50 10.41 -22.88
#